data_AF-A0A7Y9BIN9-F1
#
_entry.id   AF-A0A7Y9BIN9-F1
#
_cell.length_a   1.000
_cell.length_b   1.000
_cell.length_c   1.000
_cell.angle_alpha   90.00
_cell.angle_beta   90.00
_cell.angle_gamma   90.00
#
_symmetry.space_group_name_H-M   'P 1'
#
loop_
_entity.id
_entity.type
_entity.pdbx_description
1 polymer ?
#
loop_
_entity_poly.entity_id
_entity_poly.type
_entity_poly.pdbx_seq_one_letter_code
_entity_poly.pdbx_strand_id
1 'polypeptide(L)'
;MRPDGRQVYVANIGSDNVSVISTRGRAVTDTVAVGDGPSSLAVSPGGSPVYVSNFDSDTLSVIDTPRQPAQRTQWPWATGRPAWQRHKERGPDRGPSAAPVRLA
;
A
#
# COMPACT_ATOMS: atom_id res chain seq x y z
N MET A 1 3.99 -11.16 11.89
CA MET A 1 2.67 -11.11 11.21
C MET A 1 2.72 -10.03 10.14
N ARG A 2 2.01 -10.19 9.01
CA ARG A 2 1.93 -9.14 7.99
C ARG A 2 1.09 -7.96 8.50
N PRO A 3 1.41 -6.69 8.19
CA PRO A 3 0.69 -5.53 8.70
C PRO A 3 -0.80 -5.46 8.34
N ASP A 4 -1.21 -6.05 7.22
CA ASP A 4 -2.62 -6.18 6.83
C ASP A 4 -3.40 -7.23 7.64
N GLY A 5 -2.71 -7.96 8.54
CA GLY A 5 -3.28 -9.01 9.38
C GLY A 5 -3.74 -10.25 8.61
N ARG A 6 -3.46 -10.39 7.31
CA ARG A 6 -3.97 -11.49 6.47
C ARG A 6 -3.07 -12.71 6.48
N GLN A 7 -1.80 -12.53 6.81
CA GLN A 7 -0.79 -13.58 6.78
C GLN A 7 0.06 -13.60 8.06
N VAL A 8 0.37 -14.80 8.53
CA VAL A 8 1.35 -15.08 9.57
C VAL A 8 2.49 -15.88 8.94
N TYR A 9 3.71 -15.62 9.41
CA TYR A 9 4.92 -16.33 8.98
C TYR A 9 5.46 -17.08 10.19
N VAL A 10 5.80 -18.36 10.01
CA VAL A 10 6.34 -19.22 11.06
C VAL A 10 7.66 -19.81 10.56
N ALA A 11 8.73 -19.59 11.31
CA ALA A 11 10.02 -20.21 11.05
C ALA A 11 10.01 -21.65 11.59
N ASN A 12 10.22 -22.63 10.71
CA ASN A 12 10.23 -24.04 11.06
C ASN A 12 11.68 -24.50 11.17
N ILE A 13 12.29 -24.30 12.34
CA ILE A 13 13.73 -24.47 12.57
C ILE A 13 14.28 -25.82 12.08
N GLY A 14 13.58 -26.93 12.36
CA GLY A 14 14.04 -28.27 11.95
C GLY A 14 13.64 -28.68 10.53
N SER A 15 13.03 -27.79 9.75
CA SER A 15 12.59 -28.07 8.37
C SER A 15 13.13 -27.07 7.36
N ASP A 16 13.98 -26.14 7.79
CA ASP A 16 14.68 -25.15 6.96
C ASP A 16 13.75 -24.37 6.02
N ASN A 17 12.55 -24.05 6.52
CA ASN A 17 11.55 -23.33 5.76
C ASN A 17 10.72 -22.38 6.63
N VAL A 18 10.00 -21.48 5.96
CA VAL A 18 9.00 -20.61 6.55
C VAL A 18 7.62 -21.00 6.03
N SER A 19 6.68 -21.28 6.92
CA SER A 19 5.26 -21.44 6.57
C SER A 19 4.57 -20.08 6.47
N VAL A 20 3.81 -19.87 5.39
CA VAL A 20 2.89 -18.74 5.25
C VAL A 20 1.48 -19.23 5.56
N ILE A 21 0.85 -18.64 6.57
CA ILE A 21 -0.46 -19.07 7.08
C ILE A 21 -1.48 -17.95 6.83
N SER A 22 -2.60 -18.29 6.18
CA SER A 22 -3.75 -17.39 6.10
C SER A 22 -4.41 -17.26 7.45
N THR A 23 -4.62 -16.03 7.93
CA THR A 23 -5.32 -15.79 9.21
C THR A 23 -6.82 -16.03 9.11
N ARG A 24 -7.41 -15.78 7.93
CA ARG A 24 -8.82 -16.05 7.67
C ARG A 24 -9.10 -17.54 7.57
N GLY A 25 -8.29 -18.26 6.80
CA GLY A 25 -8.46 -19.70 6.57
C GLY A 25 -7.86 -20.58 7.66
N ARG A 26 -6.96 -20.04 8.50
CA ARG A 26 -6.19 -20.77 9.52
C ARG A 26 -5.45 -21.98 8.94
N ALA A 27 -4.96 -21.83 7.71
CA ALA A 27 -4.31 -22.89 6.96
C ALA A 27 -3.02 -22.37 6.35
N VAL A 28 -2.04 -23.26 6.21
CA VAL A 28 -0.82 -22.99 5.44
C VAL A 28 -1.22 -22.79 3.99
N THR A 29 -0.83 -21.64 3.42
CA THR A 29 -1.06 -21.29 2.02
C THR A 29 0.19 -21.39 1.18
N ASP A 30 1.37 -21.37 1.81
CA ASP A 30 2.65 -21.49 1.12
C ASP A 30 3.75 -21.97 2.08
N THR A 31 4.84 -22.49 1.54
CA THR A 31 6.06 -22.86 2.28
C THR A 31 7.27 -22.43 1.48
N VAL A 32 8.12 -21.61 2.09
CA VAL A 32 9.27 -20.99 1.43
C VAL A 32 10.54 -21.58 2.03
N ALA A 33 11.36 -22.23 1.21
CA ALA A 33 12.67 -22.71 1.64
C ALA A 33 13.59 -21.52 1.98
N VAL A 34 14.36 -21.66 3.05
CA VAL A 34 15.35 -20.68 3.52
C VAL A 34 16.65 -21.40 3.87
N GLY A 35 17.61 -20.70 4.51
CA GLY A 35 18.81 -21.34 5.03
C GLY A 35 18.56 -22.09 6.34
N ASP A 36 19.57 -22.84 6.79
CA ASP A 36 19.46 -23.78 7.90
C ASP A 36 19.18 -23.10 9.24
N GLY A 37 18.30 -23.72 10.03
CA GLY A 37 17.97 -23.28 11.38
C GLY A 37 17.31 -21.89 11.45
N PRO A 38 16.21 -21.62 10.71
CA PRO A 38 15.55 -20.33 10.80
C PRO A 38 14.98 -20.10 12.20
N SER A 39 15.35 -18.98 12.83
CA SER A 39 15.09 -18.72 14.26
C SER A 39 14.20 -17.51 14.52
N SER A 40 14.34 -16.45 13.74
CA SER A 40 13.64 -15.17 13.94
C SER A 40 13.18 -14.57 12.62
N LEU A 41 12.09 -13.81 12.69
CA LEU A 41 11.43 -13.20 11.54
C LEU A 41 11.14 -11.71 11.80
N ALA A 42 11.42 -10.86 10.81
CA ALA A 42 11.00 -9.47 10.78
C ALA A 42 10.23 -9.16 9.49
N VAL A 43 9.03 -8.61 9.60
CA VAL A 43 8.22 -8.22 8.43
C VAL A 43 8.35 -6.71 8.23
N SER A 44 8.69 -6.27 7.02
CA SER A 44 8.74 -4.84 6.70
C SER A 44 7.36 -4.17 6.91
N PRO A 45 7.31 -2.86 7.25
CA PRO A 45 6.05 -2.14 7.45
C PRO A 45 5.11 -2.13 6.23
N GLY A 46 5.67 -2.25 5.01
CA GLY A 46 4.89 -2.42 3.78
C GLY A 46 4.37 -3.84 3.54
N GLY A 47 4.59 -4.76 4.48
CA GLY A 47 4.25 -6.18 4.39
C GLY A 47 5.17 -7.00 3.50
N SER A 48 6.21 -6.40 2.92
CA SER A 48 7.26 -7.03 2.11
C SER A 48 8.54 -6.17 2.11
N PRO A 49 9.74 -6.78 2.17
CA PRO A 49 10.00 -8.21 2.34
C PRO A 49 9.79 -8.73 3.78
N VAL A 50 9.96 -10.03 3.97
CA VAL A 50 10.15 -10.68 5.27
C VAL A 50 11.62 -11.13 5.37
N TYR A 51 12.28 -10.74 6.46
CA TYR A 51 13.65 -11.13 6.76
C TYR A 51 13.67 -12.31 7.72
N VAL A 52 14.54 -13.28 7.44
CA VAL A 52 14.68 -14.52 8.21
C VAL A 52 16.14 -14.70 8.59
N SER A 53 16.42 -14.78 9.90
CA SER A 53 17.75 -15.13 10.39
C SER A 53 17.90 -16.65 10.41
N ASN A 54 18.87 -17.16 9.66
CA ASN A 54 19.17 -18.59 9.57
C ASN A 54 20.36 -18.86 10.52
N PHE A 55 20.05 -19.34 11.72
CA PHE A 55 21.01 -19.40 12.82
C PHE A 55 22.12 -20.43 12.56
N ASP A 56 21.78 -21.60 12.02
CA ASP A 56 22.75 -22.69 11.85
C ASP A 56 23.64 -22.50 10.61
N SER A 57 23.18 -21.74 9.62
CA SER A 57 23.94 -21.47 8.39
C SER A 57 24.66 -20.12 8.36
N ASP A 58 24.56 -19.29 9.41
CA ASP A 58 25.14 -17.94 9.46
C ASP A 58 24.69 -17.02 8.30
N THR A 59 23.46 -17.20 7.81
CA THR A 59 22.92 -16.41 6.69
C THR A 59 21.63 -15.68 7.03
N LEU A 60 21.24 -14.75 6.13
CA LEU A 60 19.96 -14.06 6.16
C LEU A 60 19.20 -14.36 4.87
N SER A 61 17.97 -14.87 4.98
CA SER A 61 17.07 -14.99 3.83
C SER A 61 16.13 -13.80 3.74
N VAL A 62 15.85 -13.36 2.51
CA VAL A 62 14.89 -12.29 2.21
C VAL A 62 13.77 -12.89 1.36
N ILE A 63 12.56 -12.90 1.90
CA ILE A 63 11.37 -13.41 1.23
C ILE A 63 10.55 -12.23 0.71
N ASP A 64 10.47 -12.11 -0.61
CA ASP A 64 9.54 -11.19 -1.25
C ASP A 64 8.12 -11.74 -1.18
N THR A 65 7.19 -10.91 -0.74
CA THR A 65 5.77 -11.26 -0.66
C THR A 65 5.02 -10.45 -1.71
N PRO A 66 4.02 -11.04 -2.40
CA PRO A 66 3.24 -10.31 -3.39
C PRO A 66 2.63 -9.06 -2.76
N ARG A 67 3.06 -7.87 -3.21
CA ARG A 67 2.39 -6.62 -2.84
C ARG A 67 0.99 -6.68 -3.43
N GLN A 68 -0.03 -6.56 -2.58
CA GLN A 68 -1.35 -6.27 -3.11
C GLN A 68 -1.28 -4.88 -3.75
N PRO A 69 -1.82 -4.68 -4.97
CA PRO A 69 -1.88 -3.36 -5.55
C PRO A 69 -2.58 -2.45 -4.54
N ALA A 70 -1.99 -1.27 -4.31
CA ALA A 70 -2.59 -0.25 -3.46
C ALA A 70 -4.05 -0.11 -3.90
N GLN A 71 -4.97 -0.29 -2.96
CA GLN A 71 -6.38 -0.04 -3.22
C GLN A 71 -6.46 1.42 -3.66
N ARG A 72 -6.69 1.66 -4.96
CA ARG A 72 -6.74 3.01 -5.50
C ARG A 72 -7.94 3.68 -4.84
N THR A 73 -7.68 4.64 -3.95
CA THR A 73 -8.76 5.47 -3.41
C THR A 73 -9.33 6.29 -4.55
N GLN A 74 -10.39 5.79 -5.18
CA GLN A 74 -11.16 6.58 -6.13
C GLN A 74 -12.04 7.51 -5.30
N TRP A 75 -11.70 8.80 -5.32
CA TRP A 75 -12.52 9.79 -4.64
C TRP A 75 -13.92 9.85 -5.26
N PRO A 76 -14.99 9.96 -4.46
CA PRO A 76 -16.37 9.99 -4.96
C PRO A 76 -16.64 11.09 -5.99
N TRP A 77 -15.84 12.16 -5.99
CA TRP A 77 -15.97 13.29 -6.91
C TRP A 77 -15.23 13.10 -8.24
N ALA A 78 -14.46 12.02 -8.42
CA ALA A 78 -13.65 11.78 -9.62
C ALA A 78 -14.45 11.31 -10.86
N THR A 79 -15.75 11.03 -10.71
CA THR A 79 -16.66 10.67 -11.81
C THR A 79 -17.45 11.85 -12.38
N GLY A 80 -17.30 13.06 -11.83
CA GLY A 80 -17.98 14.27 -12.31
C GLY A 80 -16.98 15.38 -12.62
N ARG A 81 -17.23 16.13 -13.70
CA ARG A 81 -16.47 17.35 -14.02
C ARG A 81 -16.37 18.23 -12.76
N PRO A 82 -15.17 18.61 -12.32
CA PRO A 82 -15.00 19.41 -11.11
C PRO A 82 -15.78 20.72 -11.18
N ALA A 83 -16.36 21.16 -10.06
CA ALA A 83 -17.17 22.39 -9.99
C ALA A 83 -16.41 23.65 -10.49
N TRP A 84 -15.08 23.68 -10.39
CA TRP A 84 -14.26 24.77 -10.92
C TRP A 84 -14.30 24.90 -12.46
N GLN A 85 -14.71 23.86 -13.20
CA GLN A 85 -14.93 23.95 -14.65
C GLN A 85 -16.25 24.65 -15.02
N ARG A 86 -17.22 24.78 -14.10
CA ARG A 86 -18.49 25.49 -14.39
C ARG A 86 -18.36 27.01 -14.40
N HIS A 87 -17.31 27.57 -13.79
CA HIS A 87 -17.11 29.01 -13.72
C HIS A 87 -16.54 29.65 -14.99
N LYS A 88 -16.14 28.86 -16.00
CA LYS A 88 -15.62 29.39 -17.27
C LYS A 88 -16.69 29.67 -18.33
N GLU A 89 -17.97 29.38 -18.07
CA GLU A 89 -19.06 29.56 -19.05
C GLU A 89 -19.92 30.80 -18.82
N ARG A 90 -19.64 31.62 -17.80
CA ARG A 90 -20.25 32.95 -17.66
C ARG A 90 -19.27 34.00 -18.17
N GLY A 91 -19.42 34.37 -19.44
CA GLY A 91 -18.74 35.53 -20.02
C GLY A 91 -19.08 36.81 -19.24
N PRO A 92 -18.28 37.88 -19.36
CA PRO A 92 -18.48 39.10 -18.59
C PRO A 92 -19.81 39.75 -18.99
N ASP A 93 -20.71 39.90 -18.01
CA ASP A 93 -21.90 40.74 -18.14
C ASP A 93 -21.46 42.17 -18.47
N ARG A 94 -21.80 42.64 -19.68
CA ARG A 94 -21.69 44.05 -20.04
C ARG A 94 -22.81 44.82 -19.32
N GLY A 95 -22.50 45.33 -18.13
CA GLY A 95 -23.29 46.38 -17.47
C GLY A 95 -23.09 47.75 -18.13
N PRO A 96 -24.05 48.69 -17.98
CA PRO A 96 -24.13 49.89 -18.79
C PRO A 96 -23.00 50.90 -18.51
N SER A 97 -22.57 51.55 -19.60
CA SER A 97 -21.56 52.62 -19.65
C SER A 97 -21.94 53.83 -18.80
N ALA A 98 -21.07 54.22 -17.86
CA ALA A 98 -21.09 55.52 -17.21
C ALA A 98 -19.90 56.37 -17.73
N ALA A 99 -20.21 57.50 -18.36
CA ALA A 99 -19.25 58.53 -18.76
C ALA A 99 -18.97 59.52 -17.59
N PRO A 100 -17.88 60.30 -17.63
CA PRO A 100 -17.16 60.75 -16.43
C PRO A 100 -17.65 62.10 -15.88
N VAL A 101 -17.42 62.33 -14.57
CA VAL A 101 -17.49 63.67 -13.95
C VAL A 101 -16.06 64.18 -13.76
N ARG A 102 -15.73 65.33 -14.37
CA ARG A 102 -14.51 66.11 -14.08
C ARG A 102 -14.80 67.07 -12.92
N LEU A 103 -13.88 67.15 -11.96
CA LEU A 103 -13.80 68.24 -10.99
C LEU A 103 -12.79 69.29 -11.49
N ALA A 104 -13.10 70.55 -11.18
CA ALA A 104 -12.37 71.76 -11.55
C ALA A 104 -10.94 71.81 -11.01
#